data_AF-B0EPV5-F1
#
_entry.id   AF-B0EPV5-F1
#
_cell.length_a   1.000
_cell.length_b   1.000
_cell.length_c   1.000
_cell.angle_alpha   90.00
_cell.angle_beta   90.00
_cell.angle_gamma   90.00
#
_symmetry.space_group_name_H-M   'P 1'
#
loop_
_entity.id
_entity.type
_entity.pdbx_description
1 polymer ?
#
loop_
_entity_poly.entity_id
_entity_poly.type
_entity_poly.pdbx_seq_one_letter_code
_entity_poly.pdbx_strand_id
1 'polypeptide(L)'
;MNITSSLCDKLEKEWRTIHKNNINKEYIKHEIEKELDSRSIHVSNVEYSTTKDDLEDLFEKCGIILNVNIPINYFTQTPMGYANIEFKNSNAIEKALKLSGTYLNGRYIEVSKKITFDKRRNDRTSFSWLFKNLD
;
A
#
# COMPACT_ATOMS: atom_id res chain seq x y z
N MET A 1 40.68 1.28 35.66
CA MET A 1 40.36 2.02 34.43
C MET A 1 39.16 1.34 33.78
N ASN A 2 37.95 1.85 33.99
CA ASN A 2 36.71 1.17 33.60
C ASN A 2 36.33 1.53 32.17
N ILE A 3 36.93 0.82 31.21
CA ILE A 3 36.73 1.03 29.76
C ILE A 3 35.30 0.62 29.31
N THR A 4 34.55 -0.09 30.15
CA THR A 4 33.25 -0.71 29.79
C THR A 4 32.07 0.27 29.77
N SER A 5 32.06 1.33 30.58
CA SER A 5 30.96 2.31 30.63
C SER A 5 30.88 3.14 29.35
N SER A 6 32.03 3.67 28.90
CA SER A 6 32.05 4.58 27.75
C SER A 6 31.66 3.90 26.43
N LEU A 7 31.95 2.60 26.28
CA LEU A 7 31.52 1.83 25.11
C LEU A 7 30.02 1.54 25.16
N CYS A 8 29.47 1.21 26.33
CA CYS A 8 28.03 1.01 26.52
C CYS A 8 27.23 2.28 26.23
N ASP A 9 27.69 3.43 26.74
CA ASP A 9 27.05 4.73 26.51
C ASP A 9 27.08 5.16 25.02
N LYS A 10 28.16 4.81 24.31
CA LYS A 10 28.27 5.05 22.85
C LYS A 10 27.31 4.16 22.07
N LEU A 11 27.27 2.86 22.39
CA LEU A 11 26.37 1.91 21.74
C LEU A 11 24.90 2.25 21.99
N GLU A 12 24.54 2.73 23.19
CA GLU A 12 23.16 3.14 23.49
C GLU A 12 22.75 4.39 22.70
N LYS A 13 23.64 5.38 22.58
CA LYS A 13 23.40 6.60 21.76
C LYS A 13 23.29 6.28 20.27
N GLU A 14 24.16 5.41 19.75
CA GLU A 14 24.08 4.94 18.37
C GLU A 14 22.79 4.18 18.11
N TRP A 15 22.43 3.24 18.99
CA TRP A 15 21.19 2.47 18.88
C TRP A 15 19.94 3.35 18.92
N ARG A 16 19.86 4.32 19.85
CA ARG A 16 18.76 5.30 19.93
C ARG A 16 18.64 6.13 18.65
N THR A 17 19.77 6.53 18.07
CA THR A 17 19.80 7.33 16.84
C THR A 17 19.36 6.51 15.63
N ILE A 18 19.88 5.29 15.48
CA ILE A 18 19.50 4.36 14.41
C ILE A 18 18.02 4.03 14.51
N HIS A 19 17.53 3.69 15.71
CA HIS A 19 16.13 3.33 15.92
C HIS A 19 15.19 4.52 15.67
N LYS A 20 15.54 5.73 16.14
CA LYS A 20 14.77 6.95 15.84
C LYS A 20 14.71 7.26 14.34
N ASN A 21 15.82 7.08 13.63
CA ASN A 21 15.88 7.28 12.18
C ASN A 21 15.06 6.23 11.42
N ASN A 22 15.10 4.97 11.88
CA ASN A 22 14.32 3.89 11.26
C ASN A 22 12.82 4.07 11.50
N ILE A 23 12.42 4.42 12.73
CA ILE A 23 11.03 4.79 13.06
C ILE A 23 10.54 5.94 12.17
N ASN A 24 11.35 7.00 12.01
CA ASN A 24 10.96 8.13 11.17
C ASN A 24 10.79 7.71 9.69
N LYS A 25 11.66 6.82 9.19
CA LYS A 25 11.59 6.31 7.83
C LYS A 25 10.34 5.45 7.60
N GLU A 26 9.99 4.57 8.54
CA GLU A 26 8.77 3.76 8.47
C GLU A 26 7.51 4.62 8.53
N TYR A 27 7.48 5.65 9.39
CA TYR A 27 6.37 6.59 9.47
C TYR A 27 6.15 7.36 8.17
N ILE A 28 7.21 7.91 7.58
CA ILE A 28 7.12 8.62 6.30
C ILE A 28 6.63 7.69 5.19
N LYS A 29 7.15 6.46 5.14
CA LYS A 29 6.70 5.46 4.17
C LYS A 29 5.21 5.17 4.32
N HIS A 30 4.73 4.98 5.55
CA HIS A 30 3.32 4.73 5.85
C HIS A 30 2.42 5.89 5.38
N GLU A 31 2.78 7.14 5.67
CA GLU A 31 1.96 8.29 5.27
C GLU A 31 1.94 8.46 3.74
N ILE A 32 3.06 8.17 3.05
CA ILE A 32 3.11 8.14 1.59
C ILE A 32 2.19 7.05 1.04
N GLU A 33 2.26 5.81 1.55
CA GLU A 33 1.40 4.72 1.10
C GLU A 33 -0.08 5.03 1.29
N LYS A 34 -0.42 5.63 2.43
CA LYS A 34 -1.79 6.06 2.75
C LYS A 34 -2.29 7.16 1.80
N GLU A 35 -1.43 8.10 1.41
CA GLU A 35 -1.77 9.14 0.44
C GLU A 35 -1.81 8.62 -1.01
N LEU A 36 -1.05 7.59 -1.34
CA LEU A 36 -1.18 6.88 -2.61
C LEU A 36 -2.49 6.10 -2.65
N ASP A 37 -2.83 5.41 -1.57
CA ASP A 37 -4.07 4.64 -1.43
C ASP A 37 -5.32 5.54 -1.48
N SER A 38 -5.26 6.74 -0.92
CA SER A 38 -6.36 7.72 -0.97
C SER A 38 -6.72 8.14 -2.42
N ARG A 39 -5.78 7.96 -3.35
CA ARG A 39 -5.90 8.25 -4.79
C ARG A 39 -5.77 7.01 -5.66
N SER A 40 -5.91 5.82 -5.08
CA SER A 40 -5.84 4.55 -5.82
C SER A 40 -7.10 3.69 -5.69
N ILE A 41 -7.39 2.91 -6.73
CA ILE A 41 -8.42 1.87 -6.74
C ILE A 41 -7.80 0.48 -6.82
N HIS A 42 -8.56 -0.50 -6.36
CA HIS A 42 -8.34 -1.92 -6.56
C HIS A 42 -9.41 -2.45 -7.51
N VAL A 43 -8.98 -3.10 -8.58
CA VAL A 43 -9.84 -3.70 -9.61
C VAL A 43 -9.70 -5.22 -9.53
N SER A 44 -10.75 -5.92 -9.11
CA SER A 44 -10.82 -7.38 -9.00
C SER A 44 -11.54 -8.01 -10.19
N ASN A 45 -11.38 -9.33 -10.33
CA ASN A 45 -11.94 -10.13 -11.42
C ASN A 45 -11.47 -9.72 -12.82
N VAL A 46 -10.22 -9.27 -12.92
CA VAL A 46 -9.58 -8.90 -14.19
C VAL A 46 -9.20 -10.17 -14.96
N GLU A 47 -9.56 -10.24 -16.24
CA GLU A 47 -9.20 -11.37 -17.12
C GLU A 47 -7.67 -11.43 -17.29
N TYR A 48 -7.10 -12.64 -17.37
CA TYR A 48 -5.64 -12.82 -17.39
C TYR A 48 -4.95 -12.27 -18.66
N SER A 49 -5.70 -12.08 -19.74
CA SER A 49 -5.22 -11.45 -20.97
C SER A 49 -5.31 -9.92 -20.95
N THR A 50 -5.89 -9.33 -19.90
CA THR A 50 -6.07 -7.87 -19.82
C THR A 50 -4.73 -7.18 -19.71
N THR A 51 -4.53 -6.19 -20.57
CA THR A 51 -3.32 -5.41 -20.64
C THR A 51 -3.42 -4.13 -19.81
N LYS A 52 -2.28 -3.45 -19.63
CA LYS A 52 -2.24 -2.13 -19.01
C LYS A 52 -3.10 -1.13 -19.82
N ASP A 53 -2.99 -1.18 -21.14
CA ASP A 53 -3.66 -0.26 -22.05
C ASP A 53 -5.20 -0.42 -21.96
N ASP A 54 -5.71 -1.65 -21.87
CA ASP A 54 -7.15 -1.92 -21.68
C ASP A 54 -7.71 -1.24 -20.40
N LEU A 55 -6.92 -1.25 -19.32
CA LEU A 55 -7.29 -0.60 -18.06
C LEU A 55 -7.17 0.91 -18.15
N GLU A 56 -6.15 1.42 -18.84
CA GLU A 56 -5.99 2.86 -19.06
C GLU A 56 -7.16 3.43 -19.88
N ASP A 57 -7.54 2.77 -20.97
CA ASP A 57 -8.66 3.17 -21.84
C ASP A 57 -10.01 3.16 -21.09
N LEU A 58 -10.22 2.21 -20.17
CA LEU A 58 -11.43 2.17 -19.38
C LEU A 58 -11.50 3.29 -18.32
N PHE A 59 -10.37 3.56 -17.66
CA PHE A 59 -10.33 4.46 -16.50
C PHE A 59 -9.87 5.89 -16.81
N GLU A 60 -9.37 6.19 -18.01
CA GLU A 60 -8.92 7.55 -18.40
C GLU A 60 -10.02 8.61 -18.25
N LYS A 61 -11.28 8.23 -18.47
CA LYS A 61 -12.45 9.12 -18.32
C LYS A 61 -12.72 9.49 -16.86
N CYS A 62 -12.19 8.73 -15.90
CA CYS A 62 -12.32 9.02 -14.47
C CYS A 62 -11.33 10.11 -14.05
N GLY A 63 -10.12 10.10 -14.61
CA GLY A 63 -9.08 11.09 -14.33
C GLY A 63 -7.72 10.67 -14.87
N ILE A 64 -6.71 11.53 -14.64
CA ILE A 64 -5.33 11.28 -15.08
C ILE A 64 -4.76 10.10 -14.29
N ILE A 65 -4.39 9.03 -15.00
CA ILE A 65 -3.74 7.83 -14.43
C ILE A 65 -2.24 8.09 -14.33
N LEU A 66 -1.65 7.80 -13.17
CA LEU A 66 -0.21 7.88 -12.93
C LEU A 66 0.46 6.52 -13.03
N ASN A 67 -0.23 5.47 -12.59
CA ASN A 67 0.32 4.13 -12.57
C ASN A 67 -0.79 3.07 -12.65
N VAL A 68 -0.49 1.97 -13.33
CA VAL A 68 -1.31 0.76 -13.36
C VAL A 68 -0.39 -0.41 -13.04
N ASN A 69 -0.72 -1.13 -11.97
CA ASN A 69 0.03 -2.27 -11.51
C ASN A 69 -0.85 -3.53 -11.62
N ILE A 70 -0.45 -4.48 -12.45
CA ILE A 70 -1.06 -5.81 -12.58
C ILE A 70 -0.08 -6.82 -11.96
N PRO A 71 -0.29 -7.24 -10.71
CA PRO A 71 0.62 -8.17 -10.07
C PRO A 71 0.65 -9.51 -10.79
N ILE A 72 1.85 -10.05 -10.94
CA ILE A 72 2.11 -11.36 -11.54
C ILE A 72 2.56 -12.29 -10.41
N ASN A 73 2.03 -13.51 -10.42
CA ASN A 73 2.53 -14.55 -9.54
C ASN A 73 3.93 -14.98 -9.99
N TYR A 74 4.92 -14.80 -9.11
CA TYR A 74 6.32 -15.07 -9.39
C TYR A 74 6.62 -16.53 -9.81
N PHE A 75 5.84 -17.50 -9.34
CA PHE A 75 6.09 -18.91 -9.63
C PHE A 75 5.48 -19.35 -10.96
N THR A 76 4.25 -18.91 -11.24
CA THR A 76 3.52 -19.32 -12.45
C THR A 76 3.73 -18.35 -13.60
N GLN A 77 4.29 -17.17 -13.35
CA GLN A 77 4.43 -16.06 -14.31
C GLN A 77 3.09 -15.63 -14.93
N THR A 78 1.99 -15.88 -14.22
CA THR A 78 0.64 -15.51 -14.64
C THR A 78 0.11 -14.33 -13.82
N PRO A 79 -0.71 -13.45 -14.41
CA PRO A 79 -1.35 -12.37 -13.65
C PRO A 79 -2.20 -12.92 -12.49
N MET A 80 -2.35 -12.16 -11.42
CA MET A 80 -3.10 -12.58 -10.23
C MET A 80 -4.62 -12.37 -10.34
N GLY A 81 -5.12 -11.87 -11.48
CA GLY A 81 -6.55 -11.63 -11.71
C GLY A 81 -7.09 -10.35 -11.07
N TYR A 82 -6.20 -9.41 -10.74
CA TYR A 82 -6.55 -8.08 -10.24
C TYR A 82 -5.51 -7.04 -10.67
N ALA A 83 -5.88 -5.78 -10.58
CA ALA A 83 -5.01 -4.64 -10.85
C ALA A 83 -5.21 -3.53 -9.80
N ASN A 84 -4.19 -2.69 -9.62
CA ASN A 84 -4.30 -1.45 -8.86
C ASN A 84 -4.02 -0.27 -9.78
N ILE A 85 -4.83 0.77 -9.69
CA ILE A 85 -4.68 1.97 -10.52
C ILE A 85 -4.54 3.18 -9.60
N GLU A 86 -3.45 3.93 -9.81
CA GLU A 86 -3.17 5.18 -9.12
C GLU A 86 -3.56 6.35 -10.01
N PHE A 87 -4.37 7.26 -9.48
CA PHE A 87 -4.74 8.50 -10.14
C PHE A 87 -3.96 9.68 -9.59
N LYS A 88 -3.88 10.75 -10.39
CA LYS A 88 -3.33 12.02 -9.94
C LYS A 88 -4.16 12.63 -8.81
N ASN A 89 -5.49 12.54 -8.89
CA ASN A 89 -6.42 13.19 -7.97
C ASN A 89 -7.40 12.19 -7.35
N SER A 90 -7.77 12.39 -6.08
CA SER A 90 -8.75 11.56 -5.36
C SER A 90 -10.17 11.63 -5.93
N ASN A 91 -10.53 12.73 -6.62
CA ASN A 91 -11.84 12.85 -7.28
C ASN A 91 -12.09 11.77 -8.34
N ALA A 92 -11.04 11.15 -8.89
CA ALA A 92 -11.17 10.05 -9.84
C ALA A 92 -11.73 8.79 -9.19
N ILE A 93 -11.54 8.60 -7.88
CA ILE A 93 -11.98 7.41 -7.14
C ILE A 93 -13.49 7.25 -7.20
N GLU A 94 -14.25 8.30 -6.91
CA GLU A 94 -15.72 8.23 -6.92
C GLU A 94 -16.28 7.92 -8.31
N LYS A 95 -15.60 8.38 -9.38
CA LYS A 95 -15.99 8.06 -10.76
C LYS A 95 -15.64 6.62 -11.10
N ALA A 96 -14.44 6.17 -10.74
CA ALA A 96 -13.99 4.81 -11.00
C ALA A 96 -14.84 3.75 -10.28
N LEU A 97 -15.28 4.03 -9.05
CA LEU A 97 -16.18 3.14 -8.30
C LEU A 97 -17.52 2.90 -9.04
N LYS A 98 -17.99 3.87 -9.84
CA LYS A 98 -19.21 3.72 -10.65
C LYS A 98 -19.02 2.80 -11.86
N LEU A 99 -17.78 2.46 -12.22
CA LEU A 99 -17.46 1.49 -13.27
C LEU A 99 -17.40 0.05 -12.74
N SER A 100 -17.64 -0.17 -11.44
CA SER A 100 -17.81 -1.52 -10.90
C SER A 100 -18.98 -2.23 -11.58
N GLY A 101 -18.80 -3.48 -11.99
CA GLY A 101 -19.76 -4.28 -12.75
C GLY A 101 -19.70 -4.09 -14.27
N THR A 102 -18.82 -3.23 -14.80
CA THR A 102 -18.63 -3.10 -16.25
C THR A 102 -17.90 -4.31 -16.83
N TYR A 103 -18.18 -4.63 -18.10
CA TYR A 103 -17.50 -5.71 -18.80
C TYR A 103 -16.19 -5.24 -19.43
N LEU A 104 -15.11 -5.97 -19.15
CA LEU A 104 -13.79 -5.82 -19.74
C LEU A 104 -13.28 -7.21 -20.16
N ASN A 105 -12.90 -7.37 -21.43
CA ASN A 105 -12.36 -8.62 -21.97
C ASN A 105 -13.21 -9.87 -21.64
N GLY A 106 -14.54 -9.74 -21.63
CA GLY A 106 -15.47 -10.85 -21.40
C GLY A 106 -15.79 -11.16 -19.93
N ARG A 107 -15.21 -10.43 -18.97
CA ARG A 107 -15.57 -10.52 -17.54
C ARG A 107 -16.12 -9.21 -17.02
N TYR A 108 -17.02 -9.28 -16.04
CA TYR A 108 -17.37 -8.09 -15.27
C TYR A 108 -16.24 -7.81 -14.27
N ILE A 109 -15.77 -6.57 -14.20
CA ILE A 109 -14.79 -6.16 -13.19
C ILE A 109 -15.50 -5.68 -11.94
N GLU A 110 -14.83 -5.77 -10.80
CA GLU A 110 -15.29 -5.16 -9.56
C GLU A 110 -14.27 -4.11 -9.11
N VAL A 111 -14.76 -2.92 -8.76
CA VAL A 111 -13.90 -1.79 -8.40
C VAL A 111 -14.14 -1.39 -6.95
N SER A 112 -13.06 -1.29 -6.18
CA SER A 112 -13.05 -0.88 -4.77
C SER A 112 -11.93 0.11 -4.49
N LYS A 113 -11.98 0.79 -3.33
CA LYS A 113 -10.87 1.66 -2.92
C LYS A 113 -9.66 0.80 -2.58
N LYS A 114 -8.46 1.22 -2.99
CA LYS A 114 -7.23 0.52 -2.58
C LYS A 114 -7.03 0.72 -1.08
N ILE A 115 -6.71 -0.37 -0.39
CA ILE A 115 -6.38 -0.36 1.03
C ILE A 115 -5.12 -1.21 1.20
N THR A 116 -4.00 -0.59 1.57
CA THR A 116 -2.81 -1.32 1.99
C THR A 116 -3.03 -1.88 3.39
N PHE A 117 -2.60 -3.13 3.61
CA PHE A 117 -2.79 -3.88 4.85
C PHE A 117 -1.97 -3.32 6.01
N ASP A 118 -2.33 -2.15 6.53
CA ASP A 118 -1.83 -1.66 7.82
C ASP A 118 -2.88 -1.79 8.95
N LYS A 119 -4.16 -1.95 8.57
CA LYS A 119 -5.26 -2.09 9.54
C LYS A 119 -5.37 -3.47 10.21
N ARG A 120 -4.59 -4.47 9.79
CA ARG A 120 -4.61 -5.82 10.44
C ARG A 120 -3.51 -6.03 11.48
N ARG A 121 -2.45 -5.20 11.52
CA ARG A 121 -1.34 -5.37 12.47
C ARG A 121 -1.47 -4.50 13.73
N ASN A 122 -2.20 -3.39 13.67
CA ASN A 122 -2.16 -2.41 14.75
C ASN A 122 -2.94 -2.79 16.04
N ASP A 123 -3.62 -3.95 16.06
CA ASP A 123 -4.23 -4.47 17.28
C ASP A 123 -3.29 -5.37 18.11
N ARG A 124 -2.13 -5.78 17.58
CA ARG A 124 -1.23 -6.74 18.27
C ARG A 124 0.17 -6.22 18.61
N THR A 125 0.62 -5.12 18.01
CA THR A 125 1.97 -4.58 18.23
C THR A 125 2.00 -3.17 18.81
N SER A 126 0.86 -2.65 19.27
CA SER A 126 0.85 -1.38 19.98
C SER A 126 1.58 -1.54 21.32
N PHE A 127 2.72 -0.87 21.49
CA PHE A 127 3.42 -0.73 22.79
C PHE A 127 2.48 -0.20 23.90
N SER A 128 1.33 0.36 23.54
CA SER A 128 0.23 0.68 24.45
C SER A 128 -0.27 -0.53 25.26
N TRP A 129 -0.13 -1.76 24.77
CA TRP A 129 -0.50 -2.98 25.51
C TRP A 129 0.53 -3.39 26.56
N LEU A 130 1.82 -3.11 26.32
CA LEU A 130 2.92 -3.44 27.24
C LEU A 130 2.93 -2.54 28.50
N PHE A 131 2.42 -1.31 28.41
CA PHE A 131 2.30 -0.41 29.57
C PHE A 131 0.94 -0.48 30.27
N LYS A 132 -0.04 -1.21 29.73
CA LYS A 132 -1.36 -1.38 30.36
C LYS A 132 -1.46 -2.59 31.29
N ASN A 133 -0.42 -3.42 31.36
CA ASN A 133 -0.33 -4.59 32.24
C ASN A 133 0.93 -4.56 33.14
N LEU A 134 1.52 -3.37 33.33
CA LEU A 134 2.47 -3.14 34.42
C LEU A 134 1.77 -2.29 35.48
N ASP A 135 1.01 -2.98 36.33
CA ASP A 135 0.84 -2.64 37.75
C ASP A 135 1.27 -3.88 38.55
#